data_AF-A0A7L5A7Y2-F1
#
_entry.id   AF-A0A7L5A7Y2-F1
#
_cell.length_a   1.000
_cell.length_b   1.000
_cell.length_c   1.000
_cell.angle_alpha   90.00
_cell.angle_beta   90.00
_cell.angle_gamma   90.00
#
_symmetry.space_group_name_H-M   'P 1'
#
loop_
_entity.id
_entity.type
_entity.pdbx_description
1 polymer ?
#
loop_
_entity_poly.entity_id
_entity_poly.type
_entity_poly.pdbx_seq_one_letter_code
_entity_poly.pdbx_strand_id
1 'polypeptide(L)' 'MPKQPKAPSKPKPNPVGRPKLHDQAKSSIVPVRFNAEDRKRVELAAKTSKQTVSEWIRSTLNSALEV' A
#
# COMPACT_ATOMS: atom_id res chain seq x y z
N MET A 1 8.94 -45.74 -17.74
CA MET A 1 8.09 -44.90 -18.62
C MET A 1 8.65 -43.48 -18.63
N PRO A 2 9.24 -42.99 -19.73
CA PRO A 2 9.78 -41.63 -19.76
C PRO A 2 8.63 -40.61 -19.82
N LYS A 3 8.61 -39.66 -18.88
CA LYS A 3 7.68 -38.53 -18.88
C LYS A 3 8.07 -37.55 -19.99
N GLN A 4 7.13 -37.24 -20.89
CA GLN A 4 7.34 -36.30 -21.99
C GLN A 4 7.62 -34.87 -21.47
N PRO A 5 8.51 -34.09 -22.11
CA PRO A 5 8.71 -32.69 -21.76
C PRO A 5 7.55 -31.83 -22.31
N LYS A 6 6.92 -31.06 -21.42
CA LYS A 6 5.82 -30.13 -21.74
C LYS A 6 6.40 -28.90 -22.47
N ALA A 7 5.89 -28.61 -23.66
CA ALA A 7 6.29 -27.45 -24.47
C ALA A 7 6.07 -26.11 -23.72
N PRO A 8 6.93 -25.08 -23.95
CA PRO A 8 6.79 -23.79 -23.30
C PRO A 8 5.59 -23.02 -23.86
N SER A 9 4.62 -22.67 -22.99
CA SER A 9 3.51 -21.79 -23.35
C SER A 9 3.99 -20.35 -23.51
N LYS A 10 3.77 -19.74 -24.68
CA LYS A 10 4.08 -18.33 -24.93
C LYS A 10 3.25 -17.43 -23.98
N PRO A 11 3.85 -16.41 -23.34
CA PRO A 11 3.11 -15.46 -22.50
C PRO A 11 2.18 -14.60 -23.37
N LYS A 12 0.96 -14.36 -22.87
CA LYS A 12 -0.06 -13.57 -23.57
C LYS A 12 0.41 -12.11 -23.72
N PRO A 13 0.19 -11.47 -24.88
CA PRO A 13 0.54 -10.07 -25.08
C PRO A 13 -0.15 -9.18 -24.04
N ASN A 14 0.62 -8.29 -23.39
CA ASN A 14 0.07 -7.34 -22.44
C ASN A 14 -0.88 -6.37 -23.18
N PRO A 15 -2.06 -6.06 -22.60
CA PRO A 15 -3.02 -5.17 -23.24
C PRO A 15 -2.40 -3.79 -23.46
N VAL A 16 -2.35 -3.39 -24.74
CA VAL A 16 -1.67 -2.21 -25.28
C VAL A 16 -2.32 -0.88 -24.81
N GLY A 17 -3.39 -0.94 -24.03
CA GLY A 17 -4.27 0.21 -23.72
C GLY A 17 -4.22 0.77 -22.30
N ARG A 18 -3.48 0.18 -21.35
CA ARG A 18 -3.30 0.78 -20.01
C ARG A 18 -1.86 1.26 -19.86
N PRO A 19 -1.57 2.55 -20.11
CA PRO A 19 -0.28 3.14 -19.77
C PRO A 19 0.11 2.71 -18.36
N LYS A 20 1.35 2.21 -18.20
CA LYS A 20 1.89 1.92 -16.88
C LYS A 20 1.84 3.23 -16.10
N LEU A 21 1.07 3.26 -15.00
CA LEU A 21 1.10 4.38 -14.08
C LEU A 21 2.56 4.57 -13.67
N HIS A 22 3.12 5.74 -13.94
CA HIS A 22 4.45 6.10 -13.48
C HIS A 22 4.43 5.97 -11.96
N ASP A 23 5.31 5.12 -11.43
CA ASP A 23 5.38 4.74 -10.02
C ASP A 23 5.38 6.03 -9.17
N GLN A 24 4.27 6.31 -8.48
CA GLN A 24 4.20 7.39 -7.51
C GLN A 24 5.32 7.08 -6.51
N ALA A 25 6.38 7.89 -6.51
CA ALA A 25 7.66 7.61 -5.86
C ALA A 25 7.50 6.72 -4.63
N LYS A 26 8.05 5.49 -4.70
CA LYS A 26 7.95 4.45 -3.67
C LYS A 26 7.88 5.06 -2.29
N SER A 27 6.68 5.07 -1.70
CA SER A 27 6.48 5.62 -0.36
C SER A 27 7.38 4.85 0.60
N SER A 28 8.26 5.54 1.32
CA SER A 28 9.07 4.91 2.36
C SER A 28 8.16 4.40 3.48
N ILE A 29 8.31 3.13 3.83
CA ILE A 29 7.57 2.53 4.95
C ILE A 29 8.38 2.74 6.22
N VAL A 30 7.79 3.45 7.20
CA VAL A 30 8.35 3.61 8.53
C VAL A 30 7.62 2.66 9.48
N PRO A 31 8.26 1.60 9.99
CA PRO A 31 7.63 0.72 10.96
C PRO A 31 7.51 1.42 12.32
N VAL A 32 6.28 1.61 12.81
CA VAL A 32 6.00 2.17 14.14
C VAL A 32 5.41 1.09 15.02
N ARG A 33 5.96 0.91 16.23
CA ARG A 33 5.42 -0.04 17.21
C ARG A 33 4.34 0.66 18.02
N PHE A 34 3.14 0.10 18.01
CA PHE A 34 2.02 0.55 18.84
C PHE A 34 1.63 -0.53 19.84
N ASN A 35 1.20 -0.12 21.04
CA ASN A 35 0.50 -1.01 21.95
C ASN A 35 -0.92 -1.27 21.43
N ALA A 36 -1.57 -2.32 21.94
CA ALA A 36 -2.93 -2.67 21.52
C ALA A 36 -3.94 -1.54 21.80
N GLU A 37 -3.75 -0.80 22.88
CA GLU A 37 -4.61 0.35 23.23
C GLU A 37 -4.39 1.54 22.30
N ASP A 38 -3.14 1.89 22.03
CA ASP A 38 -2.79 3.01 21.14
C ASP A 38 -3.29 2.75 19.72
N ARG A 39 -3.18 1.51 19.24
CA ARG A 39 -3.72 1.12 17.93
C ARG A 39 -5.24 1.35 17.85
N LYS A 40 -6.00 0.98 18.89
CA LYS A 40 -7.46 1.21 18.92
C LYS A 40 -7.80 2.69 18.93
N ARG A 41 -7.03 3.52 19.66
CA ARG A 41 -7.22 4.97 19.69
C ARG A 41 -6.99 5.59 18.31
N VAL A 42 -5.94 5.17 17.62
CA VAL A 42 -5.63 5.60 16.24
C VAL A 42 -6.74 5.19 15.27
N GLU A 43 -7.21 3.94 15.34
CA GLU A 43 -8.33 3.46 14.52
C GLU A 43 -9.62 4.24 14.78
N LEU A 44 -9.92 4.56 16.03
CA LEU A 44 -11.09 5.37 16.40
C LEU A 44 -10.97 6.82 15.89
N ALA A 45 -9.82 7.45 16.07
CA ALA A 45 -9.58 8.83 15.63
C ALA A 45 -9.63 8.96 14.10
N ALA A 46 -9.07 7.98 13.38
CA ALA A 46 -9.18 7.89 11.92
C ALA A 46 -10.65 7.73 11.48
N LYS A 47 -11.41 6.86 12.15
CA LYS A 47 -12.83 6.64 11.87
C LYS A 47 -13.68 7.88 12.11
N THR A 48 -13.45 8.60 13.22
CA THR A 48 -14.12 9.89 13.49
C THR A 48 -13.82 10.91 12.39
N SER A 49 -12.58 10.91 11.89
CA SER A 49 -12.14 11.80 10.81
C SER A 49 -12.55 11.32 9.41
N LYS A 50 -13.30 10.20 9.29
CA LYS A 50 -13.70 9.54 8.04
C LYS A 50 -12.52 9.23 7.09
N GLN A 51 -11.34 9.02 7.65
CA GLN A 51 -10.10 8.74 6.92
C GLN A 51 -9.61 7.33 7.23
N THR A 52 -8.75 6.78 6.34
CA THR A 52 -8.01 5.56 6.67
C THR A 52 -6.95 5.86 7.73
N VAL A 53 -6.50 4.86 8.49
CA VAL A 53 -5.46 5.04 9.52
C VAL A 53 -4.20 5.68 8.95
N SER A 54 -3.72 5.20 7.81
CA SER A 54 -2.51 5.71 7.17
C SER A 54 -2.67 7.17 6.72
N GLU A 55 -3.85 7.54 6.23
CA GLU A 55 -4.16 8.90 5.80
C GLU A 55 -4.28 9.85 6.99
N TRP A 56 -4.96 9.42 8.05
CA TRP A 56 -5.10 10.17 9.28
C TRP A 56 -3.75 10.43 9.95
N ILE A 57 -2.86 9.42 10.00
CA ILE A 57 -1.49 9.59 10.52
C ILE A 57 -0.71 10.59 9.67
N ARG A 58 -0.77 10.50 8.34
CA ARG A 58 -0.09 11.44 7.44
C ARG A 58 -0.61 12.87 7.61
N SER A 59 -1.92 13.06 7.68
CA SER A 59 -2.53 14.38 7.92
C SER A 59 -2.08 14.97 9.26
N THR A 60 -2.07 14.15 10.31
CA THR A 60 -1.64 14.58 11.65
C THR A 60 -0.16 14.98 11.66
N LEU A 61 0.70 14.21 11.00
CA LEU A 61 2.13 14.52 10.88
C LEU A 61 2.36 15.79 10.07
N ASN A 62 1.66 15.95 8.93
CA ASN A 62 1.77 17.18 8.13
C ASN A 62 1.36 18.40 8.95
N SER A 63 0.22 18.36 9.66
CA SER A 63 -0.21 19.48 10.50
C SER A 63 0.74 19.76 11.68
N ALA A 64 1.46 18.76 12.19
CA ALA A 64 2.46 18.96 13.23
C ALA A 64 3.80 19.50 12.70
N LEU A 65 4.07 19.34 11.40
CA LEU A 65 5.30 19.75 10.73
C LEU A 65 5.15 21.06 9.94
N GLU A 66 3.94 21.62 9.84
CA GLU A 66 3.72 22.97 9.33
C GLU A 66 4.45 23.98 10.24
N VAL A 67 5.58 24.51 9.75
CA VAL A 67 6.37 25.62 10.31
C VAL A 67 5.93 26.92 9.65
#